data_AF-A0A1V8M0L3-F1
#
_entry.id   AF-A0A1V8M0L3-F1
#
_cell.length_a   1.000
_cell.length_b   1.000
_cell.length_c   1.000
_cell.angle_alpha   90.00
_cell.angle_beta   90.00
_cell.angle_gamma   90.00
#
_symmetry.space_group_name_H-M   'P 1'
#
loop_
_entity.id
_entity.type
_entity.pdbx_description
1 polymer ?
#
loop_
_entity_poly.entity_id
_entity_poly.type
_entity_poly.pdbx_seq_one_letter_code
_entity_poly.pdbx_strand_id
1 'polypeptide(L)' 'MLGWNIRSYDTINVNVQKMLLRITRKIKSGSSILLHDRVKNTVEILPDILQDIQNKQLNISPQAD' A
#
# COMPACT_ATOMS: atom_id res chain seq x y z
N MET A 1 -14.75 -8.32 11.00
CA MET A 1 -13.80 -9.00 10.11
C MET A 1 -12.67 -8.02 9.82
N LEU A 2 -11.49 -8.32 10.33
CA LEU A 2 -10.27 -7.59 10.00
C LEU A 2 -9.90 -7.94 8.55
N GLY A 3 -9.78 -6.93 7.70
CA GLY A 3 -9.50 -7.13 6.28
C GLY A 3 -8.90 -5.90 5.62
N TRP A 4 -8.44 -6.07 4.39
CA TRP A 4 -7.89 -5.00 3.56
C TRP A 4 -8.93 -4.49 2.56
N ASN A 5 -8.97 -3.17 2.35
CA ASN A 5 -9.76 -2.56 1.27
C ASN A 5 -8.89 -2.16 0.05
N ILE A 6 -7.56 -2.20 0.19
CA ILE A 6 -6.62 -1.99 -0.91
C ILE A 6 -5.78 -3.26 -1.10
N ARG A 7 -5.98 -3.91 -2.26
CA ARG A 7 -5.14 -5.02 -2.71
C ARG A 7 -4.03 -4.50 -3.62
N SER A 8 -2.77 -4.69 -3.22
CA SER A 8 -1.58 -4.23 -3.95
C SER A 8 -1.35 -5.01 -5.25
N TYR A 9 -1.55 -6.34 -5.22
CA TYR A 9 -1.13 -7.28 -6.28
C TYR A 9 0.40 -7.35 -6.44
N ASP A 10 1.12 -7.08 -5.36
CA ASP A 10 2.57 -7.18 -5.22
C ASP A 10 3.17 -8.55 -5.55
N THR A 11 2.42 -9.63 -5.37
CA THR A 11 2.80 -11.01 -5.72
C THR A 11 2.69 -11.34 -7.20
N ILE A 12 2.10 -10.46 -8.02
CA ILE A 12 1.97 -10.67 -9.46
C ILE A 12 3.07 -9.87 -10.17
N ASN A 13 3.67 -10.44 -11.22
CA ASN A 13 4.66 -9.76 -12.05
C ASN A 13 3.98 -8.68 -12.93
N VAL A 14 3.63 -7.56 -12.31
CA VAL A 14 3.06 -6.37 -12.96
C VAL A 14 4.06 -5.23 -12.94
N ASN A 15 3.92 -4.30 -13.89
CA ASN A 15 4.68 -3.07 -13.90
C ASN A 15 4.53 -2.34 -12.54
N VAL A 16 5.65 -2.12 -11.87
CA VAL A 16 5.76 -1.55 -10.52
C VAL A 16 5.10 -0.17 -10.42
N GLN A 17 5.24 0.67 -11.45
CA GLN A 17 4.63 2.00 -11.50
C GLN A 17 3.09 1.93 -11.56
N LYS A 18 2.54 0.96 -12.30
CA LYS A 18 1.09 0.73 -12.33
C LYS A 18 0.56 0.25 -10.97
N MET A 19 1.36 -0.53 -10.25
CA MET A 19 1.03 -0.99 -8.90
C MET A 19 1.01 0.19 -7.91
N LEU A 20 2.06 1.01 -7.91
CA LEU A 20 2.16 2.20 -7.08
C LEU A 20 0.97 3.13 -7.32
N LEU A 21 0.69 3.49 -8.58
CA LEU A 21 -0.43 4.36 -8.93
C LEU A 21 -1.79 3.79 -8.49
N ARG A 22 -1.98 2.48 -8.55
CA ARG A 22 -3.21 1.84 -8.08
C ARG A 22 -3.39 2.00 -6.57
N ILE A 23 -2.31 1.84 -5.81
CA ILE A 23 -2.31 1.95 -4.36
C ILE A 23 -2.55 3.41 -3.95
N THR A 24 -1.69 4.33 -4.40
CA THR A 24 -1.72 5.75 -3.99
C THR A 24 -3.03 6.46 -4.35
N ARG A 25 -3.65 6.10 -5.48
CA ARG A 25 -4.98 6.63 -5.85
C ARG A 25 -6.11 6.20 -4.92
N LYS A 26 -5.95 5.11 -4.17
CA LYS A 26 -6.97 4.57 -3.27
C LYS A 26 -6.74 4.92 -1.81
N ILE A 27 -5.53 5.36 -1.46
CA ILE A 27 -5.18 5.74 -0.08
C ILE A 27 -6.03 6.93 0.36
N LYS A 28 -6.72 6.76 1.47
CA LYS A 28 -7.50 7.76 2.19
C LYS A 28 -7.57 7.39 3.68
N SER A 29 -8.13 8.27 4.50
CA SER A 29 -8.40 7.96 5.90
C SER A 29 -9.24 6.67 6.03
N GLY A 30 -8.81 5.77 6.92
CA GLY A 30 -9.44 4.45 7.13
C GLY A 30 -9.07 3.38 6.08
N SER A 31 -8.11 3.63 5.18
CA SER A 31 -7.59 2.62 4.27
C SER A 31 -6.77 1.54 5.00
N SER A 32 -6.93 0.29 4.58
CA SER A 32 -6.10 -0.85 4.98
C SER A 32 -5.53 -1.54 3.73
N ILE A 33 -4.21 -1.62 3.67
CA ILE A 33 -3.46 -2.11 2.49
C ILE A 33 -2.90 -3.50 2.80
N LEU A 34 -3.11 -4.46 1.90
CA LEU A 34 -2.41 -5.75 1.95
C LEU A 34 -1.09 -5.68 1.17
N LEU A 35 0.01 -5.98 1.85
CA LEU A 35 1.36 -6.14 1.29
C LEU A 35 1.96 -7.45 1.81
N HIS A 36 2.87 -8.04 1.05
CA HIS A 36 3.67 -9.19 1.40
C HIS A 36 5.13 -8.75 1.54
N ASP A 37 5.72 -9.06 2.67
CA ASP A 37 7.10 -8.73 3.06
C ASP A 37 8.19 -9.51 2.30
N ARG A 38 7.80 -10.59 1.62
CA ARG A 38 8.74 -11.48 0.90
C ARG A 38 8.99 -11.14 -0.57
N VAL A 39 8.27 -10.18 -1.15
CA VAL A 39 8.34 -9.91 -2.61
C VAL A 39 9.11 -8.63 -2.91
N LYS A 40 9.98 -8.68 -3.93
CA LYS A 40 10.83 -7.55 -4.35
C LYS A 40 10.03 -6.30 -4.70
N ASN A 41 8.88 -6.48 -5.36
CA ASN A 41 8.00 -5.38 -5.74
C ASN A 41 7.57 -4.55 -4.52
N THR A 42 7.29 -5.19 -3.37
CA THR A 42 6.93 -4.47 -2.13
C THR A 42 8.08 -3.62 -1.64
N VAL A 43 9.30 -4.18 -1.60
CA VAL A 43 10.50 -3.46 -1.18
C VAL A 43 10.74 -2.23 -2.06
N GLU A 44 10.53 -2.36 -3.38
CA GLU A 44 10.74 -1.29 -4.35
C GLU A 44 9.78 -0.11 -4.16
N ILE A 45 8.48 -0.36 -3.92
CA ILE A 45 7.46 0.70 -3.84
C ILE A 45 7.18 1.23 -2.45
N LEU A 46 7.62 0.53 -1.39
CA LEU A 46 7.29 0.90 -0.02
C LEU A 46 7.69 2.35 0.32
N PRO A 47 8.88 2.86 -0.07
CA PRO A 47 9.25 4.25 0.19
C PRO A 47 8.27 5.25 -0.45
N ASP A 48 7.86 5.01 -1.69
CA ASP A 48 6.94 5.89 -2.42
C ASP A 48 5.53 5.88 -1.81
N ILE A 49 5.07 4.71 -1.33
CA ILE A 49 3.79 4.61 -0.59
C ILE A 49 3.85 5.43 0.68
N LEU A 50 4.93 5.33 1.45
CA LEU A 50 5.09 6.08 2.70
C LEU A 50 5.14 7.59 2.44
N GLN A 51 5.85 8.02 1.38
CA GLN A 51 5.90 9.41 0.98
C GLN A 51 4.51 9.94 0.56
N ASP A 52 3.73 9.16 -0.20
CA ASP A 52 2.36 9.53 -0.58
C ASP A 52 1.43 9.68 0.63
N ILE A 53 1.53 8.79 1.62
CA ILE A 53 0.78 8.87 2.88
C ILE A 53 1.13 10.15 3.64
N GLN A 54 2.42 10.47 3.76
CA GLN A 54 2.89 11.71 4.40
C GLN A 54 2.41 12.96 3.66
N ASN A 55 2.50 12.97 2.33
CA ASN A 55 2.03 14.09 1.50
C ASN A 55 0.52 14.33 1.65
N LYS A 56 -0.25 13.26 1.89
CA LYS A 56 -1.69 13.32 2.19
C LYS A 56 -1.99 13.66 3.65
N GLN A 57 -0.97 13.86 4.49
CA GLN A 57 -1.10 14.14 5.93
C GLN A 57 -1.90 13.06 6.66
N LEU A 58 -1.72 11.80 6.26
CA LEU A 58 -2.36 10.65 6.88
C LEU A 58 -1.41 9.98 7.87
N ASN A 59 -2.00 9.43 8.94
CA ASN A 59 -1.25 8.68 9.95
C ASN A 59 -1.31 7.17 9.65
N ILE A 60 -0.21 6.48 9.92
CA ILE A 60 -0.13 5.02 9.88
C ILE A 60 -0.37 4.50 11.29
N SER A 61 -1.21 3.49 11.43
CA SER A 61 -1.51 2.87 12.72
C SER A 61 -1.56 1.35 12.56
N PRO A 62 -1.17 0.59 13.60
CA PRO A 62 -1.45 -0.84 13.64
C PRO A 62 -2.95 -1.07 13.44
N GLN A 63 -3.30 -2.13 12.73
CA GLN A 63 -4.69 -2.56 12.68
C GLN A 63 -5.09 -3.02 14.10
N ALA A 64 -6.10 -2.38 14.68
CA ALA A 64 -6.68 -2.81 15.94
C ALA A 64 -7.49 -4.09 15.70
N ASP A 65 -7.38 -5.05 16.63
CA ASP A 65 -8.13 -6.32 16.60
C ASP A 65 -9.62 -6.14 16.88
#